data_AF-R9C017-F1
#
_entry.id   AF-R9C017-F1
#
_cell.length_a   1.000
_cell.length_b   1.000
_cell.length_c   1.000
_cell.angle_alpha   90.00
_cell.angle_beta   90.00
_cell.angle_gamma   90.00
#
_symmetry.space_group_name_H-M   'P 1'
#
loop_
_entity.id
_entity.type
_entity.pdbx_description
1 polymer ?
#
loop_
_entity_poly.entity_id
_entity_poly.type
_entity_poly.pdbx_seq_one_letter_code
_entity_poly.pdbx_strand_id
1 'polypeptide(L)'
;MSKADITVKEIQITYPLLDSDFKKESIKDYDLAILGIYAEKCGSGFKVKKIYKTNKRGTKVKYEAIKDKDDFDNYIEKVKELINVHNEKYGTKLKIY
;
A
#
# COMPACT_ATOMS: atom_id res chain seq x y z
N MET A 1 -15.99 -6.27 35.79
CA MET A 1 -15.76 -5.20 34.82
C MET A 1 -15.45 -5.83 33.48
N SER A 2 -16.33 -5.68 32.49
CA SER A 2 -16.04 -6.08 31.11
C SER A 2 -14.90 -5.19 30.59
N LYS A 3 -13.79 -5.79 30.17
CA LYS A 3 -12.74 -5.05 29.45
C LYS A 3 -13.36 -4.66 28.11
N ALA A 4 -13.45 -3.37 27.82
CA ALA A 4 -13.87 -2.92 26.50
C ALA A 4 -12.87 -3.45 25.45
N ASP A 5 -13.36 -4.21 24.49
CA ASP A 5 -12.56 -4.65 23.35
C ASP A 5 -12.22 -3.42 22.48
N ILE A 6 -10.94 -3.07 22.41
CA ILE A 6 -10.46 -1.97 21.55
C ILE A 6 -10.09 -2.57 20.20
N THR A 7 -10.81 -2.17 19.14
CA THR A 7 -10.50 -2.57 17.76
C THR A 7 -10.07 -1.37 16.93
N VAL A 8 -8.89 -1.47 16.32
CA VAL A 8 -8.37 -0.45 15.39
C VAL A 8 -8.96 -0.72 14.00
N LYS A 9 -9.76 0.21 13.47
CA LYS A 9 -10.42 0.06 12.16
C LYS A 9 -9.61 0.64 11.01
N GLU A 10 -8.92 1.75 11.24
CA GLU A 10 -8.21 2.50 10.22
C GLU A 10 -6.96 3.13 10.81
N ILE A 11 -5.89 3.19 10.01
CA ILE A 11 -4.66 3.90 10.38
C ILE A 11 -4.23 4.78 9.21
N GLN A 12 -3.52 5.87 9.53
CA GLN A 12 -2.99 6.78 8.53
C GLN A 12 -1.49 6.94 8.76
N ILE A 13 -0.71 6.68 7.71
CA ILE A 13 0.76 6.76 7.74
C ILE A 13 1.20 7.73 6.65
N THR A 14 2.22 8.55 6.93
CA THR A 14 2.89 9.36 5.93
C THR A 14 4.25 8.76 5.65
N TYR A 15 4.57 8.55 4.38
CA TYR A 15 5.86 8.09 3.88
C TYR A 15 6.63 9.33 3.39
N PRO A 16 7.44 9.98 4.25
CA PRO A 16 8.09 11.25 3.92
C PRO A 16 9.07 11.14 2.76
N LEU A 17 9.75 9.99 2.63
CA LEU A 17 10.71 9.71 1.56
C LEU A 17 10.05 9.53 0.19
N LEU A 18 8.74 9.25 0.15
CA LEU A 18 7.98 9.20 -1.10
C LEU A 18 7.39 10.57 -1.39
N ASP A 19 8.23 11.58 -1.58
CA ASP A 19 7.78 12.92 -1.87
C ASP A 19 7.72 13.21 -3.39
N SER A 20 7.30 14.43 -3.71
CA SER A 20 7.15 14.86 -5.10
C SER A 20 8.48 15.04 -5.83
N ASP A 21 9.58 15.20 -5.10
CA ASP A 21 10.91 15.40 -5.68
C ASP A 21 11.51 14.01 -6.00
N PHE A 22 11.41 13.04 -5.08
CA PHE A 22 11.74 11.63 -5.36
C PHE A 22 10.96 11.07 -6.56
N LYS A 23 9.65 11.37 -6.65
CA LYS A 23 8.83 10.97 -7.81
C LYS A 23 9.35 11.52 -9.14
N LYS A 24 9.90 12.73 -9.16
CA LYS A 24 10.44 13.35 -10.37
C LYS A 24 11.81 12.78 -10.72
N GLU A 25 12.63 12.50 -9.72
CA GLU A 25 13.97 11.94 -9.89
C GLU A 25 13.91 10.51 -10.43
N SER A 26 13.05 9.66 -9.87
CA SER A 26 12.87 8.29 -10.33
C SER A 26 11.41 7.84 -10.22
N ILE A 27 10.67 7.99 -11.32
CA ILE A 27 9.27 7.53 -11.38
C ILE A 27 9.15 6.01 -11.25
N LYS A 28 10.15 5.26 -11.73
CA LYS A 28 10.16 3.80 -11.66
C LYS A 28 10.31 3.33 -10.21
N ASP A 29 11.27 3.88 -9.48
CA ASP A 29 11.50 3.51 -8.08
C ASP A 29 10.36 4.00 -7.18
N TYR A 30 9.81 5.19 -7.49
CA TYR A 30 8.60 5.67 -6.84
C TYR A 30 7.42 4.71 -7.05
N ASP A 31 7.15 4.28 -8.28
CA ASP A 31 6.06 3.35 -8.58
C ASP A 31 6.29 1.99 -7.88
N LEU A 32 7.54 1.52 -7.80
CA LEU A 32 7.91 0.30 -7.07
C LEU A 32 7.65 0.45 -5.56
N ALA A 33 8.00 1.59 -4.97
CA ALA A 33 7.76 1.85 -3.56
C ALA A 33 6.26 1.91 -3.24
N ILE A 34 5.45 2.46 -4.15
CA ILE A 34 3.99 2.44 -4.03
C ILE A 34 3.46 1.00 -4.06
N LEU A 35 3.99 0.10 -4.90
CA LEU A 35 3.64 -1.32 -4.85
C LEU A 35 4.01 -1.95 -3.50
N GLY A 36 5.20 -1.63 -2.98
CA GLY A 36 5.62 -2.07 -1.64
C GLY A 36 4.62 -1.68 -0.55
N ILE A 37 4.08 -0.45 -0.62
CA ILE A 37 3.04 0.05 0.30
C ILE A 37 1.75 -0.77 0.26
N TYR A 38 1.35 -1.26 -0.91
CA TYR A 38 0.18 -2.16 -1.02
C TYR A 38 0.42 -3.50 -0.29
N ALA A 39 1.65 -3.99 -0.22
CA ALA A 39 1.97 -5.26 0.42
C ALA A 39 2.34 -5.13 1.91
N GLU A 40 3.01 -4.05 2.32
CA GLU A 40 3.72 -3.92 3.61
C GLU A 40 2.86 -4.24 4.84
N LYS A 41 1.59 -3.80 4.86
CA LYS A 41 0.72 -3.91 6.04
C LYS A 41 -0.23 -5.12 6.04
N CYS A 42 -0.20 -5.94 4.97
CA CYS A 42 -1.01 -7.14 4.88
C CYS A 42 -0.75 -8.10 6.05
N GLY A 43 0.51 -8.33 6.41
CA GLY A 43 0.90 -9.19 7.53
C GLY A 43 0.46 -8.67 8.91
N SER A 44 0.06 -7.39 9.00
CA SER A 44 -0.52 -6.80 10.21
C SER A 44 -2.05 -6.75 10.19
N GLY A 45 -2.69 -7.39 9.21
CA GLY A 45 -4.16 -7.39 9.09
C GLY A 45 -4.74 -6.10 8.50
N PHE A 46 -3.94 -5.30 7.78
CA PHE A 46 -4.40 -4.06 7.15
C PHE A 46 -4.16 -4.07 5.65
N LYS A 47 -5.04 -3.37 4.93
CA LYS A 47 -4.95 -3.15 3.49
C LYS A 47 -5.03 -1.66 3.16
N VAL A 48 -4.44 -1.26 2.05
CA VAL A 48 -4.51 0.13 1.57
C VAL A 48 -5.94 0.45 1.14
N LYS A 49 -6.54 1.42 1.83
CA LYS A 49 -7.83 2.02 1.45
C LYS A 49 -7.65 3.16 0.45
N LYS A 50 -6.66 4.03 0.69
CA LYS A 50 -6.42 5.22 -0.14
C LYS A 50 -4.98 5.69 -0.06
N ILE A 51 -4.40 5.98 -1.21
CA ILE A 51 -3.15 6.74 -1.34
C ILE A 51 -3.54 8.18 -1.70
N TYR A 52 -3.07 9.16 -0.92
CA TYR A 52 -3.34 10.57 -1.17
C TYR A 52 -2.32 11.16 -2.15
N LYS A 53 -2.63 12.34 -2.69
CA LYS A 53 -1.73 13.06 -3.59
C LYS A 53 -0.39 13.34 -2.91
N THR A 54 0.68 12.87 -3.55
CA THR A 54 2.05 13.12 -3.15
C THR A 54 2.43 14.58 -3.27
N ASN A 55 3.15 15.07 -2.27
CA ASN A 55 3.66 16.44 -2.19
C ASN A 55 5.05 16.42 -1.55
N LYS A 56 5.67 17.59 -1.34
CA LYS A 56 7.01 17.72 -0.74
C LYS A 56 7.17 17.15 0.66
N ARG A 57 6.07 16.88 1.38
CA ARG A 57 6.08 16.26 2.71
C ARG A 57 5.92 14.73 2.67
N GLY A 58 5.88 14.15 1.47
CA GLY A 58 5.72 12.72 1.27
C GLY A 58 4.34 12.28 0.76
N THR A 59 4.15 10.96 0.73
CA THR A 59 2.91 10.30 0.36
C THR A 59 2.17 9.87 1.61
N LYS A 60 0.95 10.38 1.80
CA LYS A 60 0.06 9.90 2.86
C LYS A 60 -0.75 8.71 2.37
N VAL A 61 -0.90 7.70 3.22
CA VAL A 61 -1.66 6.48 2.95
C VAL A 61 -2.61 6.22 4.10
N LYS A 62 -3.85 5.89 3.78
CA LYS A 62 -4.86 5.39 4.71
C LYS A 62 -5.03 3.90 4.49
N TYR A 63 -4.95 3.17 5.59
CA TYR A 63 -5.19 1.74 5.65
C TYR A 63 -6.49 1.47 6.41
N GLU A 64 -7.10 0.33 6.12
CA GLU A 64 -8.22 -0.21 6.86
C GLU A 64 -7.96 -1.67 7.23
N ALA A 65 -8.55 -2.12 8.33
CA ALA A 65 -8.45 -3.50 8.76
C ALA A 65 -9.09 -4.43 7.71
N ILE A 66 -8.43 -5.55 7.45
CA ILE A 66 -8.97 -6.66 6.68
C ILE A 66 -10.10 -7.28 7.48
N LYS A 67 -11.25 -7.49 6.84
CA LYS A 67 -12.47 -7.92 7.54
C LYS A 67 -12.52 -9.43 7.75
N ASP A 68 -12.10 -10.18 6.75
CA ASP A 68 -12.18 -11.63 6.66
C ASP A 68 -11.23 -12.14 5.57
N LYS A 69 -11.22 -13.46 5.37
CA LYS A 69 -10.36 -14.10 4.37
C LYS A 69 -10.70 -13.68 2.94
N ASP A 70 -11.98 -13.57 2.60
CA ASP A 70 -12.39 -13.19 1.24
C ASP A 70 -11.96 -11.75 0.92
N ASP A 71 -12.03 -10.86 1.92
CA ASP A 71 -11.53 -9.50 1.82
C ASP A 71 -10.02 -9.44 1.58
N PHE A 72 -9.27 -10.36 2.20
CA PHE A 72 -7.83 -10.50 1.98
C PHE A 72 -7.52 -11.06 0.59
N ASP A 73 -8.17 -12.15 0.20
CA ASP A 73 -7.92 -12.82 -1.08
C ASP A 73 -8.23 -11.88 -2.26
N ASN A 74 -9.34 -11.14 -2.21
CA ASN A 74 -9.67 -10.11 -3.18
C ASN A 74 -8.63 -8.97 -3.22
N TYR A 75 -8.12 -8.58 -2.05
CA TYR A 75 -7.09 -7.54 -2.00
C TYR A 75 -5.77 -8.03 -2.60
N ILE A 76 -5.36 -9.28 -2.35
CA ILE A 76 -4.16 -9.87 -2.92
C ILE A 76 -4.25 -9.97 -4.43
N GLU A 77 -5.40 -10.35 -5.01
CA GLU A 77 -5.59 -10.34 -6.46
C GLU A 77 -5.39 -8.93 -7.05
N LYS A 78 -5.95 -7.90 -6.40
CA LYS A 78 -5.69 -6.50 -6.79
C LYS A 78 -4.19 -6.16 -6.73
N VAL A 79 -3.44 -6.62 -5.72
CA VAL A 79 -2.00 -6.34 -5.65
C VAL A 79 -1.25 -7.06 -6.78
N LYS A 80 -1.63 -8.30 -7.12
CA LYS A 80 -1.07 -9.02 -8.28
C LYS A 80 -1.31 -8.28 -9.60
N GLU A 81 -2.51 -7.73 -9.80
CA GLU A 81 -2.82 -6.90 -10.97
C GLU A 81 -1.92 -5.67 -11.05
N LEU A 82 -1.74 -4.95 -9.93
CA LEU A 82 -0.85 -3.78 -9.87
C LEU A 82 0.61 -4.14 -10.19
N ILE A 83 1.05 -5.32 -9.76
CA ILE A 83 2.38 -5.85 -10.09
C ILE A 83 2.50 -6.12 -11.59
N ASN A 84 1.48 -6.73 -12.21
CA ASN A 84 1.48 -7.00 -13.65
C ASN A 84 1.56 -5.69 -14.45
N VAL A 85 0.78 -4.67 -14.07
CA VAL A 85 0.85 -3.34 -14.70
C VAL A 85 2.25 -2.73 -14.59
N HIS A 86 2.92 -2.85 -13.44
CA HIS A 86 4.29 -2.37 -13.27
C HIS A 86 5.31 -3.19 -14.08
N ASN A 87 5.15 -4.51 -14.11
CA ASN A 87 5.97 -5.42 -14.90
C ASN A 87 5.90 -5.07 -16.39
N GLU A 88 4.69 -4.86 -16.93
CA GLU A 88 4.46 -4.43 -18.31
C GLU A 88 5.06 -3.04 -18.58
N LYS A 89 4.81 -2.07 -17.70
CA LYS A 89 5.28 -0.70 -17.87
C LYS A 89 6.81 -0.58 -17.89
N TYR A 90 7.51 -1.38 -17.09
CA TYR A 90 8.95 -1.23 -16.88
C TYR A 90 9.81 -2.44 -17.30
N GLY A 91 9.20 -3.45 -17.91
CA GLY A 91 9.89 -4.69 -18.31
C GLY A 91 10.46 -5.49 -17.13
N THR A 92 9.81 -5.43 -15.97
CA THR A 92 10.26 -6.12 -14.74
C THR A 92 9.57 -7.48 -14.56
N LYS A 93 10.04 -8.28 -13.60
CA LYS A 93 9.52 -9.64 -13.30
C LYS A 93 9.25 -9.79 -11.80
N LEU A 94 8.56 -8.82 -11.23
CA LEU A 94 8.17 -8.82 -9.81
C LEU A 94 7.10 -9.89 -9.55
N LYS A 95 7.14 -10.48 -8.35
CA LYS A 95 6.18 -11.47 -7.86
C LYS A 95 5.93 -11.25 -6.37
N ILE A 96 4.70 -11.51 -5.92
CA ILE A 96 4.36 -11.66 -4.51
C ILE A 96 4.38 -13.16 -4.17
N TYR A 97 4.92 -13.49 -3.00
CA TYR A 97 5.01 -14.83 -2.45
C TYR A 97 4.12 -14.94 -1.22
#